data_AF-A0A520CFK3-F1
#
_entry.id   AF-A0A520CFK3-F1
#
_cell.length_a   1.000
_cell.length_b   1.000
_cell.length_c   1.000
_cell.angle_alpha   90.00
_cell.angle_beta   90.00
_cell.angle_gamma   90.00
#
_symmetry.space_group_name_H-M   'P 1'
#
loop_
_entity.id
_entity.type
_entity.pdbx_description
1 polymer ?
#
loop_
_entity_poly.entity_id
_entity_poly.type
_entity_poly.pdbx_seq_one_letter_code
_entity_poly.pdbx_strand_id
1 'polypeptide(L)'
;MVAALVHGNELCGALAVLGLLEAGLRPSQGRLTLAFCNLAAFDRFDAADGDASRFVEQDLNRQWTPERLAEGGTLERRRARALAPWVDQADWLLDLHSMHEEAPPLCLTGLFDENIALALALGTPADIVVDAGHKDGVRMRDFGRFGTAEGMAAGARSLLVECGFHGDPASLDVARDQCRRFLVASGVIDAARIDAALPGWLGPDVPGQRILQVTGAAVARTADASFVQAFQGLETIEHAGTVIGNDGMAPIVTPHDDCVLVMPSLRQALPGVTIVRFARRIDPAST
;
A
#
# COMPACT_ATOMS: atom_id res chain seq x y z
N MET A 1 -10.69 -8.13 -6.60
CA MET A 1 -10.93 -6.67 -6.74
C MET A 1 -9.59 -5.99 -6.89
N VAL A 2 -9.47 -5.04 -7.81
CA VAL A 2 -8.32 -4.13 -7.93
C VAL A 2 -8.84 -2.72 -7.64
N ALA A 3 -8.30 -2.10 -6.60
CA ALA A 3 -8.63 -0.76 -6.15
C ALA A 3 -7.49 0.20 -6.52
N ALA A 4 -7.88 1.39 -6.95
CA ALA A 4 -6.98 2.52 -7.17
C ALA A 4 -7.65 3.81 -6.74
N LEU A 5 -6.86 4.89 -6.66
CA LEU A 5 -7.30 6.20 -6.18
C LEU A 5 -7.90 6.13 -4.77
N VAL A 6 -7.35 5.32 -3.86
CA VAL A 6 -7.71 5.46 -2.45
C VAL A 6 -7.30 6.86 -1.97
N HIS A 7 -6.15 7.35 -2.42
CA HIS A 7 -5.82 8.78 -2.43
C HIS A 7 -5.93 9.37 -3.84
N GLY A 8 -6.36 10.63 -3.95
CA GLY A 8 -6.63 11.27 -5.24
C GLY A 8 -5.39 11.61 -6.07
N ASN A 9 -4.20 11.62 -5.47
CA ASN A 9 -2.93 11.97 -6.14
C ASN A 9 -2.13 10.76 -6.63
N GLU A 10 -2.65 9.54 -6.48
CA GLU A 10 -1.95 8.28 -6.82
C GLU A 10 -2.26 7.82 -8.25
N LEU A 11 -1.71 8.53 -9.24
CA LEU A 11 -2.09 8.39 -10.65
C LEU A 11 -1.74 7.02 -11.27
N CYS A 12 -0.67 6.37 -10.82
CA CYS A 12 -0.22 5.09 -11.39
C CYS A 12 -1.30 4.00 -11.33
N GLY A 13 -1.97 3.87 -10.18
CA GLY A 13 -3.06 2.92 -9.99
C GLY A 13 -4.26 3.26 -10.87
N ALA A 14 -4.59 4.54 -11.03
CA ALA A 14 -5.70 4.98 -11.87
C ALA A 14 -5.47 4.61 -13.34
N LEU A 15 -4.26 4.87 -13.86
CA LEU A 15 -3.89 4.54 -15.22
C LEU A 15 -3.82 3.02 -15.47
N ALA A 16 -3.34 2.24 -14.48
CA ALA A 16 -3.38 0.78 -14.56
C ALA A 16 -4.82 0.26 -14.58
N VAL A 17 -5.70 0.73 -13.69
CA VAL A 17 -7.11 0.30 -13.68
C VAL A 17 -7.85 0.73 -14.95
N LEU A 18 -7.56 1.93 -15.49
CA LEU A 18 -8.09 2.38 -16.78
C LEU A 18 -7.67 1.42 -17.91
N GLY A 19 -6.39 1.04 -17.97
CA GLY A 19 -5.91 0.09 -18.98
C GLY A 19 -6.60 -1.28 -18.89
N LEU A 20 -6.87 -1.78 -17.67
CA LEU A 20 -7.63 -3.03 -17.48
C LEU A 20 -9.07 -2.91 -18.00
N LEU A 21 -9.70 -1.74 -17.81
CA LEU A 21 -11.06 -1.46 -18.30
C LEU A 21 -11.09 -1.34 -19.83
N GLU A 22 -10.16 -0.59 -20.42
CA GLU A 22 -10.05 -0.37 -21.87
C GLU A 22 -9.73 -1.67 -22.63
N ALA A 23 -8.91 -2.55 -22.04
CA ALA A 23 -8.65 -3.88 -22.58
C ALA A 23 -9.90 -4.78 -22.58
N GLY A 24 -10.98 -4.37 -21.90
CA GLY A 24 -12.24 -5.10 -21.91
C GLY A 24 -12.10 -6.52 -21.36
N LEU A 25 -11.16 -6.73 -20.42
CA LEU A 25 -10.89 -8.05 -19.85
C LEU A 25 -12.18 -8.68 -19.32
N ARG A 26 -12.32 -9.99 -19.57
CA ARG A 26 -13.43 -10.78 -19.06
C ARG A 26 -12.85 -11.92 -18.23
N PRO A 27 -13.32 -12.07 -16.98
CA PRO A 27 -12.83 -13.12 -16.10
C PRO A 27 -13.13 -14.48 -16.74
N SER A 28 -12.14 -15.37 -16.74
CA SER A 28 -12.29 -16.76 -17.17
C SER A 28 -13.04 -17.59 -16.13
N GLN A 29 -12.99 -17.17 -14.85
CA GLN A 29 -13.79 -17.69 -13.74
C GLN A 29 -14.01 -16.60 -12.69
N GLY A 30 -15.10 -16.69 -11.92
CA GLY A 30 -15.40 -15.71 -10.88
C GLY A 30 -15.78 -14.32 -11.42
N ARG A 31 -15.45 -13.27 -10.65
CA ARG A 31 -15.78 -11.87 -10.97
C ARG A 31 -14.56 -10.97 -10.79
N LEU A 32 -14.38 -10.04 -11.72
CA LEU A 32 -13.38 -8.98 -11.61
C LEU A 32 -14.08 -7.65 -11.30
N THR A 33 -13.77 -7.08 -10.14
CA THR A 33 -14.17 -5.72 -9.75
C THR A 33 -12.97 -4.79 -9.91
N LEU A 34 -13.13 -3.73 -10.68
CA LEU A 34 -12.17 -2.65 -10.87
C LEU A 34 -12.75 -1.37 -10.27
N ALA A 35 -12.02 -0.72 -9.36
CA ALA A 35 -12.56 0.39 -8.59
C ALA A 35 -11.66 1.63 -8.62
N PHE A 36 -12.28 2.76 -8.96
CA PHE A 36 -11.74 4.08 -8.68
C PHE A 36 -12.37 4.61 -7.39
N CYS A 37 -11.57 4.72 -6.32
CA CYS A 37 -12.08 4.86 -4.97
C CYS A 37 -12.46 6.29 -4.62
N ASN A 38 -11.55 7.26 -4.63
CA ASN A 38 -11.79 8.62 -4.14
C ASN A 38 -11.85 9.64 -5.26
N LEU A 39 -12.89 9.53 -6.11
CA LEU A 39 -13.06 10.42 -7.26
C LEU A 39 -13.18 11.91 -6.87
N ALA A 40 -13.80 12.22 -5.72
CA ALA A 40 -13.92 13.60 -5.25
C ALA A 40 -12.56 14.24 -4.89
N ALA A 41 -11.61 13.44 -4.40
CA ALA A 41 -10.24 13.89 -4.19
C ALA A 41 -9.48 14.00 -5.52
N PHE A 42 -9.63 13.01 -6.40
CA PHE A 42 -9.02 13.01 -7.75
C PHE A 42 -9.46 14.20 -8.61
N ASP A 43 -10.74 14.60 -8.56
CA ASP A 43 -11.27 15.77 -9.28
C ASP A 43 -10.58 17.10 -8.87
N ARG A 44 -9.84 17.10 -7.76
CA ARG A 44 -9.07 18.25 -7.25
C ARG A 44 -7.58 18.17 -7.58
N PHE A 45 -7.14 17.14 -8.31
CA PHE A 45 -5.74 16.94 -8.63
C PHE A 45 -5.17 18.12 -9.42
N ASP A 46 -4.08 18.68 -8.90
CA ASP A 46 -3.25 19.67 -9.57
C ASP A 46 -1.81 19.15 -9.59
N ALA A 47 -1.19 19.08 -10.77
CA ALA A 47 0.19 18.62 -10.90
C ALA A 47 1.19 19.56 -10.18
N ALA A 48 0.82 20.81 -9.94
CA ALA A 48 1.64 21.76 -9.18
C ALA A 48 1.52 21.58 -7.66
N ASP A 49 0.44 20.95 -7.18
CA ASP A 49 0.15 20.72 -5.75
C ASP A 49 -0.61 19.38 -5.56
N GLY A 50 0.07 18.29 -5.90
CA GLY A 50 -0.54 16.96 -5.88
C GLY A 50 -1.06 16.57 -4.49
N ASP A 51 -0.31 16.92 -3.43
CA ASP A 51 -0.63 16.53 -2.05
C ASP A 51 -1.95 17.12 -1.56
N ALA A 52 -2.35 18.29 -2.06
CA ALA A 52 -3.66 18.90 -1.76
C ALA A 52 -4.86 18.08 -2.26
N SER A 53 -4.63 17.11 -3.15
CA SER A 53 -5.64 16.18 -3.67
C SER A 53 -5.56 14.78 -3.07
N ARG A 54 -4.72 14.56 -2.04
CA ARG A 54 -4.61 13.25 -1.38
C ARG A 54 -5.96 12.77 -0.84
N PHE A 55 -6.71 13.65 -0.19
CA PHE A 55 -8.09 13.44 0.26
C PHE A 55 -8.81 14.80 0.34
N VAL A 56 -10.13 14.81 0.51
CA VAL A 56 -10.92 16.05 0.64
C VAL A 56 -11.08 16.44 2.11
N GLU A 57 -11.59 15.54 2.95
CA GLU A 57 -11.84 15.83 4.37
C GLU A 57 -10.98 14.97 5.28
N GLN A 58 -10.85 13.66 4.99
CA GLN A 58 -10.04 12.73 5.76
C GLN A 58 -9.41 11.66 4.88
N ASP A 59 -8.33 11.06 5.34
CA ASP A 59 -7.69 9.93 4.67
C ASP A 59 -8.66 8.74 4.51
N LEU A 60 -9.05 8.41 3.26
CA LEU A 60 -9.95 7.30 2.96
C LEU A 60 -9.39 5.96 3.43
N ASN A 61 -8.07 5.76 3.40
CA ASN A 61 -7.40 4.54 3.85
C ASN A 61 -7.28 4.44 5.39
N ARG A 62 -8.04 5.26 6.12
CA ARG A 62 -8.23 5.12 7.57
C ARG A 62 -9.69 4.89 7.95
N GLN A 63 -10.63 4.91 6.99
CA GLN A 63 -12.05 4.94 7.33
C GLN A 63 -12.70 3.57 7.48
N TRP A 64 -11.96 2.48 7.32
CA TRP A 64 -12.55 1.15 7.11
C TRP A 64 -12.88 0.41 8.41
N THR A 65 -13.84 0.93 9.18
CA THR A 65 -14.48 0.19 10.28
C THR A 65 -16.00 0.29 10.17
N PRO A 66 -16.76 -0.70 10.69
CA PRO A 66 -18.23 -0.63 10.67
C PRO A 66 -18.77 0.68 11.25
N GLU A 67 -18.16 1.18 12.32
CA GLU A 67 -18.57 2.40 13.01
C GLU A 67 -18.35 3.65 12.14
N ARG A 68 -17.15 3.80 11.53
CA ARG A 68 -16.83 4.94 10.67
C ARG A 68 -17.68 4.95 9.39
N LEU A 69 -17.93 3.78 8.81
CA LEU A 69 -18.81 3.61 7.66
C LEU A 69 -20.27 3.97 8.01
N ALA A 70 -20.77 3.50 9.16
CA ALA A 70 -22.12 3.79 9.62
C ALA A 70 -22.34 5.29 9.86
N GLU A 71 -21.38 5.95 10.52
CA GLU A 71 -21.44 7.38 10.83
C GLU A 71 -21.60 8.24 9.56
N GLY A 72 -20.77 8.02 8.53
CA GLY A 72 -20.94 8.67 7.21
C GLY A 72 -20.87 10.20 7.22
N GLY A 73 -20.26 10.81 8.25
CA GLY A 73 -20.19 12.26 8.42
C GLY A 73 -19.33 12.97 7.37
N THR A 74 -18.28 12.32 6.88
CA THR A 74 -17.37 12.88 5.86
C THR A 74 -17.59 12.28 4.47
N LEU A 75 -17.08 12.95 3.44
CA LEU A 75 -17.05 12.48 2.05
C LEU A 75 -16.39 11.12 1.95
N GLU A 76 -15.24 10.91 2.59
CA GLU A 76 -14.54 9.63 2.55
C GLU A 76 -15.28 8.53 3.30
N ARG A 77 -15.94 8.83 4.43
CA ARG A 77 -16.77 7.82 5.12
C ARG A 77 -18.00 7.42 4.30
N ARG A 78 -18.67 8.38 3.66
CA ARG A 78 -19.77 8.08 2.72
C ARG A 78 -19.28 7.25 1.55
N ARG A 79 -18.09 7.56 1.02
CA ARG A 79 -17.50 6.83 -0.10
C ARG A 79 -17.08 5.43 0.31
N ALA A 80 -16.42 5.26 1.46
CA ALA A 80 -16.09 3.95 2.03
C ALA A 80 -17.35 3.09 2.22
N ARG A 81 -18.44 3.66 2.77
CA ARG A 81 -19.73 2.96 2.89
C ARG A 81 -20.29 2.53 1.54
N ALA A 82 -20.18 3.36 0.50
CA ALA A 82 -20.64 3.01 -0.84
C ALA A 82 -19.79 1.90 -1.49
N LEU A 83 -18.51 1.81 -1.15
CA LEU A 83 -17.58 0.80 -1.65
C LEU A 83 -17.63 -0.52 -0.86
N ALA A 84 -18.00 -0.47 0.43
CA ALA A 84 -18.01 -1.62 1.34
C ALA A 84 -18.64 -2.89 0.78
N PRO A 85 -19.84 -2.86 0.14
CA PRO A 85 -20.43 -4.08 -0.40
C PRO A 85 -19.56 -4.79 -1.45
N TRP A 86 -18.72 -4.05 -2.18
CA TRP A 86 -17.80 -4.61 -3.17
C TRP A 86 -16.54 -5.17 -2.55
N VAL A 87 -16.06 -4.54 -1.47
CA VAL A 87 -14.94 -5.05 -0.66
C VAL A 87 -15.35 -6.33 0.07
N ASP A 88 -16.55 -6.35 0.67
CA ASP A 88 -17.08 -7.53 1.37
C ASP A 88 -17.27 -8.75 0.45
N GLN A 89 -17.63 -8.50 -0.81
CA GLN A 89 -17.78 -9.54 -1.84
C GLN A 89 -16.44 -10.06 -2.38
N ALA A 90 -15.34 -9.35 -2.17
CA ALA A 90 -14.05 -9.73 -2.75
C ALA A 90 -13.41 -10.86 -1.93
N ASP A 91 -13.01 -11.93 -2.60
CA ASP A 91 -12.12 -12.92 -2.00
C ASP A 91 -10.67 -12.42 -2.00
N TRP A 92 -10.27 -11.71 -3.06
CA TRP A 92 -8.92 -11.17 -3.22
C TRP A 92 -9.00 -9.67 -3.49
N LEU A 93 -8.15 -8.88 -2.82
CA LEU A 93 -8.07 -7.42 -2.94
C LEU A 93 -6.62 -6.97 -3.20
N LEU A 94 -6.41 -6.27 -4.32
CA LEU A 94 -5.18 -5.52 -4.59
C LEU A 94 -5.49 -4.03 -4.43
N ASP A 95 -4.76 -3.36 -3.54
CA ASP A 95 -4.89 -1.94 -3.23
C ASP A 95 -3.66 -1.18 -3.77
N LEU A 96 -3.82 -0.49 -4.89
CA LEU A 96 -2.73 0.19 -5.58
C LEU A 96 -2.54 1.60 -5.03
N HIS A 97 -1.33 1.85 -4.56
CA HIS A 97 -0.87 3.12 -4.01
C HIS A 97 0.44 3.58 -4.66
N SER A 98 0.84 4.80 -4.35
CA SER A 98 2.18 5.32 -4.58
C SER A 98 2.56 6.23 -3.40
N MET A 99 3.81 6.63 -3.33
CA MET A 99 4.38 7.33 -2.19
C MET A 99 4.65 8.80 -2.49
N HIS A 100 4.53 9.61 -1.44
CA HIS A 100 4.87 11.03 -1.42
C HIS A 100 6.37 11.27 -1.61
N GLU A 101 7.18 10.43 -0.96
CA GLU A 101 8.63 10.54 -1.03
C GLU A 101 9.17 9.70 -2.18
N GLU A 102 10.35 10.10 -2.67
CA GLU A 102 11.13 9.30 -3.60
C GLU A 102 11.65 8.05 -2.89
N ALA A 103 10.87 6.98 -2.98
CA ALA A 103 11.12 5.70 -2.32
C ALA A 103 10.97 4.53 -3.31
N PRO A 104 11.77 3.45 -3.14
CA PRO A 104 11.62 2.26 -3.98
C PRO A 104 10.26 1.59 -3.75
N PRO A 105 9.68 0.95 -4.79
CA PRO A 105 8.40 0.25 -4.65
C PRO A 105 8.46 -0.87 -3.61
N LEU A 106 7.35 -1.09 -2.90
CA LEU A 106 7.24 -2.14 -1.88
C LEU A 106 5.82 -2.70 -1.78
N CYS A 107 5.72 -3.91 -1.24
CA CYS A 107 4.45 -4.52 -0.83
C CYS A 107 4.22 -4.27 0.65
N LEU A 108 3.01 -3.88 1.03
CA LEU A 108 2.52 -3.86 2.41
C LEU A 108 1.55 -5.02 2.64
N THR A 109 1.92 -5.91 3.55
CA THR A 109 1.09 -7.02 4.01
C THR A 109 0.55 -6.76 5.41
N GLY A 110 -0.51 -7.50 5.78
CA GLY A 110 -0.93 -7.63 7.17
C GLY A 110 -0.06 -8.67 7.86
N LEU A 111 -0.45 -9.06 9.08
CA LEU A 111 0.29 -10.00 9.91
C LEU A 111 0.11 -11.48 9.52
N PHE A 112 -0.78 -11.77 8.57
CA PHE A 112 -1.13 -13.14 8.19
C PHE A 112 -0.17 -13.69 7.12
N ASP A 113 0.33 -14.91 7.34
CA ASP A 113 1.25 -15.61 6.46
C ASP A 113 0.69 -15.79 5.04
N GLU A 114 -0.64 -15.91 4.91
CA GLU A 114 -1.33 -16.02 3.63
C GLU A 114 -1.10 -14.81 2.71
N ASN A 115 -1.04 -13.61 3.28
CA ASN A 115 -0.79 -12.39 2.51
C ASN A 115 0.70 -12.24 2.18
N ILE A 116 1.59 -12.69 3.09
CA ILE A 116 3.04 -12.75 2.85
C ILE A 116 3.33 -13.74 1.71
N ALA A 117 2.71 -14.93 1.74
CA ALA A 117 2.81 -15.94 0.70
C ALA A 117 2.29 -15.43 -0.65
N LEU A 118 1.19 -14.65 -0.66
CA LEU A 118 0.74 -13.99 -1.88
C LEU A 118 1.81 -13.02 -2.40
N ALA A 119 2.34 -12.13 -1.57
CA ALA A 119 3.37 -11.16 -1.99
C ALA A 119 4.64 -11.84 -2.52
N LEU A 120 5.05 -12.96 -1.91
CA LEU A 120 6.13 -13.82 -2.40
C LEU A 120 5.81 -14.45 -3.76
N ALA A 121 4.58 -14.94 -3.93
CA ALA A 121 4.14 -15.56 -5.18
C ALA A 121 4.03 -14.55 -6.34
N LEU A 122 3.74 -13.28 -6.04
CA LEU A 122 3.80 -12.23 -7.06
C LEU A 122 5.24 -11.96 -7.52
N GLY A 123 6.25 -12.16 -6.67
CA GLY A 123 7.66 -12.11 -7.07
C GLY A 123 8.23 -10.70 -7.26
N THR A 124 7.49 -9.65 -6.94
CA THR A 124 7.90 -8.24 -6.99
C THR A 124 6.84 -7.37 -6.29
N PRO A 125 7.16 -6.17 -5.76
CA PRO A 125 8.50 -5.62 -5.55
C PRO A 125 9.40 -6.46 -4.64
N ALA A 126 10.68 -6.10 -4.57
CA ALA A 126 11.69 -6.84 -3.81
C ALA A 126 11.45 -6.81 -2.29
N ASP A 127 10.81 -5.77 -1.77
CA ASP A 127 10.60 -5.60 -0.34
C ASP A 127 9.12 -5.81 0.04
N ILE A 128 8.89 -6.75 0.96
CA ILE A 128 7.59 -7.08 1.53
C ILE A 128 7.60 -6.62 2.98
N VAL A 129 6.86 -5.57 3.29
CA VAL A 129 6.73 -5.01 4.63
C VAL A 129 5.50 -5.60 5.33
N VAL A 130 5.74 -6.28 6.45
CA VAL A 130 4.70 -6.84 7.32
C VAL A 130 4.35 -5.81 8.39
N ASP A 131 3.16 -5.19 8.27
CA ASP A 131 2.73 -4.07 9.11
C ASP A 131 1.35 -4.31 9.73
N ALA A 132 1.27 -4.24 11.06
CA ALA A 132 0.03 -4.40 11.82
C ALA A 132 -1.02 -3.31 11.52
N GLY A 133 -0.60 -2.20 10.90
CA GLY A 133 -1.47 -1.12 10.48
C GLY A 133 -1.31 0.15 11.29
N HIS A 134 -2.33 1.01 11.24
CA HIS A 134 -2.25 2.37 11.79
C HIS A 134 -3.22 2.55 12.96
N LYS A 135 -2.74 3.13 14.06
CA LYS A 135 -3.59 3.55 15.19
C LYS A 135 -4.67 4.58 14.81
N ASP A 136 -4.49 5.28 13.69
CA ASP A 136 -5.39 6.36 13.24
C ASP A 136 -6.63 5.80 12.51
N GLY A 137 -6.60 4.54 12.12
CA GLY A 137 -7.72 3.86 11.48
C GLY A 137 -7.31 2.66 10.65
N VAL A 138 -8.31 1.86 10.30
CA VAL A 138 -8.17 0.62 9.54
C VAL A 138 -8.10 0.95 8.04
N ARG A 139 -7.18 0.26 7.35
CA ARG A 139 -6.97 0.35 5.89
C ARG A 139 -7.98 -0.53 5.15
N MET A 140 -8.24 -0.24 3.87
CA MET A 140 -9.15 -1.07 3.06
C MET A 140 -8.70 -2.54 3.05
N ARG A 141 -7.39 -2.77 2.87
CA ARG A 141 -6.76 -4.09 2.89
C ARG A 141 -6.90 -4.87 4.21
N ASP A 142 -7.24 -4.21 5.30
CA ASP A 142 -7.38 -4.83 6.63
C ASP A 142 -8.86 -4.95 7.06
N PHE A 143 -9.80 -4.54 6.20
CA PHE A 143 -11.21 -4.47 6.54
C PHE A 143 -11.92 -5.82 6.45
N GLY A 144 -12.85 -6.06 7.39
CA GLY A 144 -13.71 -7.23 7.38
C GLY A 144 -12.92 -8.52 7.35
N ARG A 145 -13.23 -9.40 6.39
CA ARG A 145 -12.56 -10.71 6.25
C ARG A 145 -11.06 -10.61 5.94
N PHE A 146 -10.56 -9.47 5.46
CA PHE A 146 -9.13 -9.31 5.21
C PHE A 146 -8.31 -9.03 6.48
N GLY A 147 -8.97 -8.71 7.59
CA GLY A 147 -8.34 -8.46 8.89
C GLY A 147 -8.46 -9.61 9.89
N THR A 148 -9.02 -10.77 9.51
CA THR A 148 -9.30 -11.87 10.46
C THR A 148 -8.74 -13.21 10.01
N ALA A 149 -8.39 -14.06 10.98
CA ALA A 149 -7.88 -15.41 10.73
C ALA A 149 -8.93 -16.28 10.02
N GLU A 150 -10.21 -16.13 10.37
CA GLU A 150 -11.31 -16.86 9.73
C GLU A 150 -11.42 -16.50 8.25
N GLY A 151 -11.23 -15.21 7.91
CA GLY A 151 -11.25 -14.76 6.52
C GLY A 151 -10.08 -15.32 5.72
N MET A 152 -8.87 -15.30 6.29
CA MET A 152 -7.67 -15.88 5.66
C MET A 152 -7.83 -17.39 5.42
N ALA A 153 -8.34 -18.11 6.42
CA ALA A 153 -8.65 -19.54 6.32
C ALA A 153 -9.74 -19.83 5.25
N ALA A 154 -10.69 -18.91 5.08
CA ALA A 154 -11.69 -18.95 4.01
C ALA A 154 -11.18 -18.46 2.65
N GLY A 155 -9.86 -18.28 2.48
CA GLY A 155 -9.24 -17.92 1.21
C GLY A 155 -9.17 -16.42 0.92
N ALA A 156 -9.47 -15.55 1.89
CA ALA A 156 -9.33 -14.11 1.71
C ALA A 156 -7.86 -13.74 1.52
N ARG A 157 -7.53 -12.88 0.53
CA ARG A 157 -6.18 -12.35 0.34
C ARG A 157 -6.22 -10.86 0.09
N SER A 158 -5.35 -10.10 0.74
CA SER A 158 -5.23 -8.66 0.50
C SER A 158 -3.77 -8.22 0.44
N LEU A 159 -3.48 -7.34 -0.50
CA LEU A 159 -2.16 -6.76 -0.68
C LEU A 159 -2.30 -5.29 -1.01
N LEU A 160 -1.45 -4.47 -0.41
CA LEU A 160 -1.27 -3.08 -0.82
C LEU A 160 0.09 -2.96 -1.46
N VAL A 161 0.17 -2.30 -2.61
CA VAL A 161 1.43 -2.03 -3.28
C VAL A 161 1.67 -0.53 -3.29
N GLU A 162 2.78 -0.13 -2.69
CA GLU A 162 3.33 1.21 -2.86
C GLU A 162 4.19 1.17 -4.14
N CYS A 163 3.68 1.72 -5.24
CA CYS A 163 4.29 1.56 -6.56
C CYS A 163 5.56 2.41 -6.79
N GLY A 164 6.07 3.09 -5.76
CA GLY A 164 7.12 4.10 -5.88
C GLY A 164 6.56 5.53 -5.78
N PHE A 165 7.35 6.52 -6.15
CA PHE A 165 6.98 7.95 -6.07
C PHE A 165 5.81 8.32 -7.00
N HIS A 166 4.87 9.13 -6.51
CA HIS A 166 3.71 9.62 -7.29
C HIS A 166 4.09 10.24 -8.64
N GLY A 167 5.21 10.98 -8.68
CA GLY A 167 5.66 11.72 -9.87
C GLY A 167 6.56 10.93 -10.81
N ASP A 168 6.95 9.70 -10.47
CA ASP A 168 7.82 8.87 -11.32
C ASP A 168 6.96 8.04 -12.28
N PRO A 169 7.11 8.19 -13.61
CA PRO A 169 6.45 7.32 -14.59
C PRO A 169 6.69 5.83 -14.37
N ALA A 170 7.82 5.42 -13.79
CA ALA A 170 8.11 4.02 -13.48
C ALA A 170 7.10 3.41 -12.48
N SER A 171 6.43 4.23 -11.67
CA SER A 171 5.37 3.75 -10.78
C SER A 171 4.18 3.13 -11.53
N LEU A 172 3.92 3.58 -12.76
CA LEU A 172 2.91 2.98 -13.62
C LEU A 172 3.31 1.57 -14.07
N ASP A 173 4.59 1.34 -14.37
CA ASP A 173 5.07 0.03 -14.78
C ASP A 173 4.94 -0.98 -13.62
N VAL A 174 5.23 -0.54 -12.39
CA VAL A 174 4.96 -1.36 -11.18
C VAL A 174 3.47 -1.65 -11.02
N ALA A 175 2.61 -0.64 -11.15
CA ALA A 175 1.16 -0.84 -11.00
C ALA A 175 0.59 -1.83 -12.04
N ARG A 176 1.05 -1.73 -13.30
CA ARG A 176 0.68 -2.66 -14.39
C ARG A 176 1.17 -4.08 -14.12
N ASP A 177 2.42 -4.21 -13.72
CA ASP A 177 3.03 -5.49 -13.39
C ASP A 177 2.29 -6.20 -12.24
N GLN A 178 2.00 -5.46 -11.16
CA GLN A 178 1.25 -5.99 -10.02
C GLN A 178 -0.18 -6.38 -10.38
N CYS A 179 -0.86 -5.55 -11.19
CA CYS A 179 -2.18 -5.90 -11.73
C CYS A 179 -2.13 -7.21 -12.50
N ARG A 180 -1.17 -7.35 -13.43
CA ARG A 180 -1.03 -8.56 -14.25
C ARG A 180 -0.76 -9.79 -13.37
N ARG A 181 0.24 -9.71 -12.49
CA ARG A 181 0.64 -10.81 -11.60
C ARG A 181 -0.51 -11.23 -10.68
N PHE A 182 -1.20 -10.27 -10.06
CA PHE A 182 -2.33 -10.52 -9.18
C PHE A 182 -3.53 -11.18 -9.90
N LEU A 183 -3.87 -10.71 -11.11
CA LEU A 183 -4.96 -11.30 -11.89
C LEU A 183 -4.67 -12.74 -12.29
N VAL A 184 -3.42 -13.07 -12.64
CA VAL A 184 -2.99 -14.45 -12.90
C VAL A 184 -2.98 -15.28 -11.62
N ALA A 185 -2.40 -14.77 -10.52
CA ALA A 185 -2.29 -15.48 -9.25
C ALA A 185 -3.67 -15.80 -8.64
N SER A 186 -4.65 -14.91 -8.79
CA SER A 186 -6.03 -15.15 -8.35
C SER A 186 -6.78 -16.17 -9.23
N GLY A 187 -6.23 -16.53 -10.40
CA GLY A 187 -6.85 -17.41 -11.38
C GLY A 187 -8.04 -16.80 -12.11
N VAL A 188 -8.39 -15.52 -11.85
CA VAL A 188 -9.54 -14.86 -12.46
C VAL A 188 -9.35 -14.66 -13.97
N ILE A 189 -8.10 -14.50 -14.42
CA ILE A 189 -7.70 -14.40 -15.84
C ILE A 189 -6.45 -15.26 -16.04
N ASP A 190 -6.39 -15.99 -17.15
CA ASP A 190 -5.22 -16.79 -17.53
C ASP A 190 -4.08 -15.93 -18.11
N ALA A 191 -2.84 -16.38 -17.93
CA ALA A 191 -1.64 -15.64 -18.36
C ALA A 191 -1.64 -15.32 -19.86
N ALA A 192 -1.99 -16.29 -20.70
CA ALA A 192 -2.01 -16.10 -22.15
C ALA A 192 -3.01 -14.99 -22.57
N ARG A 193 -4.19 -14.97 -21.94
CA ARG A 193 -5.21 -13.95 -22.23
C ARG A 193 -4.81 -12.56 -21.80
N ILE A 194 -4.27 -12.39 -20.59
CA ILE A 194 -3.86 -11.07 -20.14
C ILE A 194 -2.65 -10.55 -20.94
N ASP A 195 -1.69 -11.41 -21.27
CA ASP A 195 -0.51 -11.01 -22.04
C ASP A 195 -0.87 -10.66 -23.49
N ALA A 196 -1.90 -11.30 -24.07
CA ALA A 196 -2.42 -10.94 -25.39
C ALA A 196 -3.20 -9.62 -25.40
N ALA A 197 -3.98 -9.34 -24.34
CA ALA A 197 -4.79 -8.13 -24.23
C ALA A 197 -3.97 -6.90 -23.81
N LEU A 198 -2.92 -7.11 -23.01
CA LEU A 198 -2.12 -6.09 -22.35
C LEU A 198 -0.63 -6.41 -22.48
N PRO A 199 -0.08 -6.39 -23.71
CA PRO A 199 1.32 -6.73 -23.95
C PRO A 199 2.26 -5.75 -23.20
N GLY A 200 3.33 -6.30 -22.63
CA GLY A 200 4.35 -5.52 -21.92
C GLY A 200 3.98 -5.12 -20.48
N TRP A 201 2.85 -5.59 -19.95
CA TRP A 201 2.49 -5.32 -18.55
C TRP A 201 3.27 -6.17 -17.55
N LEU A 202 3.75 -7.35 -17.94
CA LEU A 202 4.64 -8.14 -17.08
C LEU A 202 6.05 -7.56 -17.11
N GLY A 203 6.50 -7.06 -15.96
CA GLY A 203 7.88 -6.67 -15.71
C GLY A 203 8.77 -7.87 -15.35
N PRO A 204 10.09 -7.67 -15.28
CA PRO A 204 11.03 -8.72 -14.88
C PRO A 204 10.80 -9.15 -13.42
N ASP A 205 11.11 -10.41 -13.11
CA ASP A 205 11.18 -10.87 -11.73
C ASP A 205 12.34 -10.19 -11.00
N VAL A 206 12.18 -9.95 -9.70
CA VAL A 206 13.29 -9.50 -8.86
C VAL A 206 14.17 -10.69 -8.48
N PRO A 207 15.51 -10.52 -8.32
CA PRO A 207 16.41 -11.63 -7.99
C PRO A 207 16.09 -12.35 -6.68
N GLY A 208 15.39 -11.68 -5.76
CA GLY A 208 14.90 -12.24 -4.52
C GLY A 208 14.11 -11.20 -3.73
N GLN A 209 13.16 -11.68 -2.92
CA GLN A 209 12.37 -10.82 -2.04
C GLN A 209 12.87 -10.88 -0.60
N ARG A 210 12.75 -9.76 0.12
CA ARG A 210 13.03 -9.65 1.55
C ARG A 210 11.72 -9.40 2.30
N ILE A 211 11.52 -10.12 3.40
CA ILE A 211 10.40 -9.89 4.29
C ILE A 211 10.89 -9.01 5.44
N LEU A 212 10.23 -7.88 5.64
CA LEU A 212 10.57 -6.84 6.60
C LEU A 212 9.44 -6.72 7.62
N GLN A 213 9.63 -7.29 8.80
CA GLN A 213 8.68 -7.21 9.89
C GLN A 213 8.83 -5.87 10.62
N VAL A 214 7.77 -5.05 10.63
CA VAL A 214 7.75 -3.81 11.41
C VAL A 214 7.85 -4.15 12.90
N THR A 215 8.82 -3.55 13.58
CA THR A 215 9.12 -3.73 15.01
C THR A 215 8.70 -2.51 15.85
N GLY A 216 8.50 -1.36 15.21
CA GLY A 216 8.11 -0.13 15.87
C GLY A 216 8.06 1.05 14.91
N ALA A 217 7.86 2.25 15.45
CA ALA A 217 7.81 3.48 14.66
C ALA A 217 8.25 4.67 15.49
N ALA A 218 8.82 5.69 14.82
CA ALA A 218 8.93 7.02 15.38
C ALA A 218 7.67 7.83 15.04
N VAL A 219 7.03 8.37 16.07
CA VAL A 219 5.87 9.23 15.96
C VAL A 219 6.31 10.63 16.35
N ALA A 220 6.10 11.59 15.45
CA ALA A 220 6.44 12.99 15.71
C ALA A 220 5.69 13.50 16.95
N ARG A 221 6.40 14.16 17.86
CA ARG A 221 5.80 14.88 18.99
C ARG A 221 5.68 16.36 18.67
N THR A 222 6.49 16.85 17.75
CA THR A 222 6.52 18.24 17.30
C THR A 222 6.46 18.33 15.77
N ALA A 223 6.20 19.53 15.26
CA ALA A 223 6.18 19.80 13.82
C ALA A 223 7.59 20.09 13.24
N ASP A 224 8.61 20.25 14.10
CA ASP A 224 10.00 20.54 13.72
C ASP A 224 10.88 19.28 13.70
N ALA A 225 10.26 18.09 13.62
CA ALA A 225 10.98 16.84 13.43
C ALA A 225 11.84 16.90 12.15
N SER A 226 13.06 16.39 12.24
CA SER A 226 14.05 16.40 11.16
C SER A 226 14.80 15.08 11.10
N PHE A 227 15.22 14.69 9.89
CA PHE A 227 16.17 13.60 9.69
C PHE A 227 17.59 14.16 9.51
N VAL A 228 18.60 13.41 9.93
CA VAL A 228 20.01 13.83 9.79
C VAL A 228 20.50 13.81 8.34
N GLN A 229 19.76 13.12 7.47
CA GLN A 229 19.97 13.06 6.02
C GLN A 229 18.65 12.77 5.31
N ALA A 230 18.65 12.88 3.99
CA ALA A 230 17.51 12.48 3.16
C ALA A 230 17.48 10.95 3.03
N PHE A 231 16.70 10.30 3.89
CA PHE A 231 16.40 8.87 3.74
C PHE A 231 15.33 8.68 2.67
N GLN A 232 15.58 7.74 1.75
CA GLN A 232 14.64 7.31 0.71
C GLN A 232 13.75 6.15 1.18
N GLY A 233 14.14 5.46 2.26
CA GLY A 233 13.48 4.27 2.75
C GLY A 233 14.14 2.99 2.24
N LEU A 234 13.94 1.92 3.02
CA LEU A 234 14.50 0.58 2.86
C LEU A 234 16.02 0.48 3.10
N GLU A 235 16.66 1.55 3.58
CA GLU A 235 18.04 1.50 4.07
C GLU A 235 18.14 0.68 5.35
N THR A 236 19.19 -0.12 5.46
CA THR A 236 19.55 -0.84 6.69
C THR A 236 20.58 -0.04 7.48
N ILE A 237 20.24 0.31 8.72
CA ILE A 237 21.12 0.97 9.67
C ILE A 237 21.70 -0.10 10.60
N GLU A 238 23.02 -0.27 10.53
CA GLU A 238 23.74 -1.40 11.15
C GLU A 238 23.61 -1.45 12.67
N HIS A 239 23.74 -0.32 13.36
CA HIS A 239 23.83 -0.30 14.82
C HIS A 239 22.59 0.30 15.49
N ALA A 240 22.15 -0.34 16.57
CA ALA A 240 21.18 0.20 17.53
C ALA A 240 21.68 1.52 18.13
N GLY A 241 20.76 2.44 18.41
CA GLY A 241 21.09 3.74 18.99
C GLY A 241 21.65 4.74 17.97
N THR A 242 21.74 4.39 16.69
CA THR A 242 22.17 5.32 15.64
C THR A 242 21.13 6.43 15.50
N VAL A 243 21.56 7.68 15.63
CA VAL A 243 20.70 8.86 15.47
C VAL A 243 20.36 9.04 14.00
N ILE A 244 19.09 8.92 13.67
CA ILE A 244 18.56 9.14 12.31
C ILE A 244 17.83 10.49 12.18
N GLY A 245 17.57 11.16 13.29
CA GLY A 245 16.86 12.44 13.29
C GLY A 245 16.70 13.02 14.67
N ASN A 246 15.97 14.12 14.76
CA ASN A 246 15.57 14.77 16.00
C ASN A 246 14.09 15.14 15.92
N ASP A 247 13.40 15.06 17.05
CA ASP A 247 12.01 15.51 17.21
C ASP A 247 12.02 16.47 18.40
N GLY A 248 12.12 17.77 18.09
CA GLY A 248 12.58 18.80 19.01
C GLY A 248 14.01 18.52 19.50
N MET A 249 14.20 18.51 20.82
CA MET A 249 15.51 18.25 21.46
C MET A 249 15.83 16.76 21.65
N ALA A 250 14.88 15.86 21.36
CA ALA A 250 15.04 14.44 21.61
C ALA A 250 15.48 13.71 20.32
N PRO A 251 16.56 12.92 20.37
CA PRO A 251 17.04 12.19 19.20
C PRO A 251 16.05 11.08 18.83
N ILE A 252 15.87 10.89 17.52
CA ILE A 252 15.23 9.71 16.94
C ILE A 252 16.34 8.71 16.65
N VAL A 253 16.29 7.56 17.31
CA VAL A 253 17.34 6.53 17.21
C VAL A 253 16.79 5.21 16.72
N THR A 254 17.63 4.43 16.05
CA THR A 254 17.29 3.05 15.68
C THR A 254 17.14 2.18 16.94
N PRO A 255 16.05 1.42 17.09
CA PRO A 255 15.79 0.66 18.30
C PRO A 255 16.61 -0.64 18.42
N HIS A 256 17.29 -1.05 17.34
CA HIS A 256 18.06 -2.29 17.28
C HIS A 256 19.06 -2.27 16.13
N ASP A 257 19.98 -3.23 16.13
CA ASP A 257 20.89 -3.48 15.01
C ASP A 257 20.12 -3.91 13.75
N ASP A 258 20.76 -3.75 12.59
CA ASP A 258 20.22 -4.08 11.26
C ASP A 258 18.80 -3.55 11.04
N CYS A 259 18.55 -2.32 11.50
CA CYS A 259 17.25 -1.69 11.46
C CYS A 259 16.95 -1.13 10.08
N VAL A 260 15.90 -1.63 9.44
CA VAL A 260 15.43 -1.12 8.15
C VAL A 260 14.46 0.04 8.38
N LEU A 261 14.72 1.18 7.74
CA LEU A 261 13.82 2.32 7.77
C LEU A 261 12.73 2.12 6.72
N VAL A 262 11.46 2.25 7.09
CA VAL A 262 10.34 2.06 6.17
C VAL A 262 9.53 3.34 6.06
N MET A 263 9.41 3.83 4.82
CA MET A 263 8.65 5.03 4.43
C MET A 263 8.93 6.25 5.35
N PRO A 264 10.20 6.68 5.50
CA PRO A 264 10.51 7.90 6.23
C PRO A 264 9.90 9.12 5.50
N SER A 265 9.12 9.94 6.19
CA SER A 265 8.55 11.17 5.63
C SER A 265 8.31 12.23 6.70
N LEU A 266 8.61 13.47 6.33
CA LEU A 266 8.35 14.65 7.16
C LEU A 266 7.30 15.59 6.55
N ARG A 267 6.81 15.33 5.33
CA ARG A 267 5.87 16.21 4.61
C ARG A 267 4.59 16.51 5.40
N GLN A 268 4.14 15.55 6.19
CA GLN A 268 2.94 15.66 7.02
C GLN A 268 3.26 15.59 8.52
N ALA A 269 4.51 15.87 8.92
CA ALA A 269 4.94 15.77 10.30
C ALA A 269 4.15 16.74 11.20
N LEU A 270 3.23 16.15 11.96
CA LEU A 270 2.47 16.81 13.01
C LEU A 270 2.48 15.91 14.24
N PRO A 271 2.26 16.47 15.45
CA PRO A 271 2.17 15.67 16.66
C PRO A 271 1.20 14.50 16.50
N GLY A 272 1.69 13.28 16.73
CA GLY A 272 0.92 12.05 16.63
C GLY A 272 1.06 11.30 15.31
N VAL A 273 1.66 11.90 14.27
CA VAL A 273 1.89 11.28 12.95
C VAL A 273 3.14 10.40 12.98
N THR A 274 3.03 9.19 12.44
CA THR A 274 4.19 8.31 12.20
C THR A 274 5.06 8.90 11.10
N ILE A 275 6.32 9.19 11.39
CA ILE A 275 7.28 9.77 10.43
C ILE A 275 8.26 8.75 9.87
N VAL A 276 8.47 7.62 10.54
CA VAL A 276 9.23 6.48 10.01
C VAL A 276 8.84 5.21 10.76
N ARG A 277 8.79 4.09 10.06
CA ARG A 277 8.69 2.75 10.67
C ARG A 277 10.06 2.09 10.75
N PHE A 278 10.26 1.32 11.80
CA PHE A 278 11.44 0.48 11.99
C PHE A 278 11.05 -0.97 11.70
N ALA A 279 11.87 -1.67 10.91
CA ALA A 279 11.66 -3.06 10.58
C ALA A 279 12.93 -3.90 10.75
N ARG A 280 12.75 -5.21 10.89
CA ARG A 280 13.82 -6.21 10.79
C ARG A 280 13.55 -7.12 9.63
N ARG A 281 14.60 -7.55 8.96
CA ARG A 281 14.51 -8.68 8.04
C ARG A 281 14.18 -9.95 8.82
N ILE A 282 13.24 -10.72 8.30
CA ILE A 282 12.94 -12.07 8.77
C ILE A 282 13.07 -13.05 7.60
N ASP A 283 13.36 -14.30 7.92
CA ASP A 283 13.31 -15.39 6.96
C ASP A 283 11.85 -15.81 6.73
N PRO A 284 11.50 -16.32 5.54
CA PRO A 284 10.22 -16.97 5.33
C PRO A 284 10.05 -18.08 6.36
N ALA A 285 8.87 -18.22 6.95
CA ALA A 285 8.59 -19.36 7.81
C ALA A 285 8.92 -20.66 7.06
N SER A 286 9.75 -21.50 7.66
CA SER A 286 10.01 -22.85 7.15
C SER A 286 8.68 -23.60 7.15
N THR A 287 8.07 -23.76 5.98
CA THR A 287 6.88 -24.59 5.76
C THR A 287 7.16 -26.05 6.05
#